data_AF-A0A382KNQ5-F1
#
_entry.id   AF-A0A382KNQ5-F1
#
_cell.length_a   1.000
_cell.length_b   1.000
_cell.length_c   1.000
_cell.angle_alpha   90.00
_cell.angle_beta   90.00
_cell.angle_gamma   90.00
#
_symmetry.space_group_name_H-M   'P 1'
#
loop_
_entity.id
_entity.type
_entity.pdbx_description
1 polymer ?
#
loop_
_entity_poly.entity_id
_entity_poly.type
_entity_poly.pdbx_seq_one_letter_code
_entity_poly.pdbx_strand_id
1 'polypeptide(L)'
;MSFRTIIEPFTIKSVEPILMTTKSERTKELIAANYNLFKIPSRMVLIDLLTDSGTGAMSSDQWAAIMRGDESYAGSASFERLEATVKELFGFSHVIPTHQGRAAERILFSSICKKGDVIPNNNHFDTTRANIEFQGAEA
;
A
#
# COMPACT_ATOMS: atom_id res chain seq x y z
N MET A 1 -15.73 20.83 20.66
CA MET A 1 -16.35 19.90 19.68
C MET A 1 -16.76 18.65 20.44
N SER A 2 -18.02 18.18 20.36
CA SER A 2 -18.39 16.88 20.93
C SER A 2 -17.92 15.78 19.98
N PHE A 3 -17.10 14.87 20.48
CA PHE A 3 -16.68 13.70 19.70
C PHE A 3 -17.89 12.78 19.48
N ARG A 4 -18.21 12.47 18.22
CA ARG A 4 -19.22 11.46 17.90
C ARG A 4 -18.49 10.13 17.68
N THR A 5 -18.56 9.24 18.66
CA THR A 5 -18.07 7.88 18.50
C THR A 5 -18.93 7.15 17.46
N ILE A 6 -18.27 6.52 16.49
CA ILE A 6 -18.90 5.66 15.49
C ILE A 6 -18.76 4.21 15.99
N ILE A 7 -19.81 3.40 15.82
CA ILE A 7 -19.72 1.96 16.07
C ILE A 7 -19.12 1.33 14.82
N GLU A 8 -18.04 0.56 14.98
CA GLU A 8 -17.38 -0.13 13.88
C GLU A 8 -18.37 -1.11 13.20
N PRO A 9 -18.55 -1.03 11.86
CA PRO A 9 -19.45 -1.93 11.14
C PRO A 9 -18.80 -3.31 10.87
N PHE A 10 -18.00 -3.79 11.82
CA PHE A 10 -17.32 -5.08 11.80
C PHE A 10 -16.99 -5.52 13.23
N THR A 11 -16.73 -6.81 13.40
CA THR A 11 -16.25 -7.38 14.67
C THR A 11 -14.84 -7.93 14.51
N ILE A 12 -14.05 -7.90 15.58
CA ILE A 12 -12.70 -8.48 15.59
C ILE A 12 -12.78 -10.01 15.42
N LYS A 13 -12.08 -10.54 14.41
CA LYS A 13 -11.98 -11.99 14.16
C LYS A 13 -10.73 -12.62 14.77
N SER A 14 -9.62 -11.88 14.73
CA SER A 14 -8.30 -12.26 15.23
C SER A 14 -7.55 -11.01 15.69
N VAL A 15 -6.56 -11.18 16.56
CA VAL A 15 -5.73 -10.08 17.07
C VAL A 15 -4.25 -10.39 16.87
N GLU A 16 -3.44 -9.35 16.68
CA GLU A 16 -1.98 -9.43 16.73
C GLU A 16 -1.48 -8.86 18.07
N PRO A 17 -0.64 -9.58 18.83
CA PRO A 17 -0.11 -9.07 20.09
C PRO A 17 0.77 -7.84 19.90
N ILE A 18 0.60 -6.84 20.78
CA ILE A 18 1.46 -5.66 20.84
C ILE A 18 2.34 -5.68 22.09
N LEU A 19 3.58 -5.21 21.97
CA LEU A 19 4.51 -5.11 23.10
C LEU A 19 4.31 -3.79 23.84
N MET A 20 3.98 -3.87 25.13
CA MET A 20 3.92 -2.71 26.01
C MET A 20 5.32 -2.30 26.46
N THR A 21 5.91 -1.32 25.78
CA THR A 21 7.22 -0.78 26.12
C THR A 21 7.16 0.28 27.23
N THR A 22 8.24 0.41 27.97
CA THR A 22 8.48 1.53 28.89
C THR A 22 9.03 2.74 28.15
N LYS A 23 8.93 3.93 28.77
CA LYS A 23 9.56 5.14 28.24
C LYS A 23 11.07 4.99 28.06
N SER A 24 11.74 4.33 29.01
CA SER A 24 13.20 4.15 28.98
C SER A 24 13.65 3.31 27.79
N GLU A 25 12.95 2.20 27.52
CA GLU A 25 13.21 1.36 26.33
C GLU A 25 13.02 2.15 25.04
N ARG A 26 11.91 2.90 24.92
CA ARG A 26 11.68 3.75 23.73
C ARG A 26 12.75 4.83 23.56
N THR A 27 13.19 5.47 24.64
CA THR A 27 14.28 6.47 24.57
C THR A 27 15.58 5.84 24.09
N LYS A 28 15.92 4.64 24.58
CA LYS A 28 17.12 3.91 24.13
C LYS A 28 17.05 3.58 22.63
N GLU A 29 15.93 3.05 22.17
CA GLU A 29 15.74 2.73 20.74
C GLU A 29 15.77 3.98 19.86
N LEU A 30 15.17 5.08 20.30
CA LEU A 30 15.22 6.36 19.57
C LEU A 30 16.65 6.86 19.38
N ILE A 31 17.47 6.80 20.44
CA ILE A 31 18.89 7.17 20.38
C ILE A 31 19.63 6.23 19.43
N ALA A 32 19.45 4.91 19.56
CA ALA A 32 20.07 3.90 18.70
C ALA A 32 19.70 4.07 17.21
N ALA A 33 18.46 4.49 16.94
CA ALA A 33 17.95 4.78 15.61
C ALA A 33 18.41 6.15 15.06
N ASN A 34 19.23 6.91 15.80
CA ASN A 34 19.59 8.30 15.48
C ASN A 34 18.36 9.17 15.23
N TYR A 35 17.32 8.99 16.04
CA TYR A 35 16.04 9.70 15.97
C TYR A 35 15.28 9.54 14.63
N ASN A 36 15.64 8.55 13.82
CA ASN A 36 14.92 8.23 12.58
C ASN A 36 13.95 7.06 12.82
N LEU A 37 12.64 7.35 12.76
CA LEU A 37 11.59 6.35 13.02
C LEU A 37 11.61 5.18 12.03
N PHE A 38 12.05 5.39 10.78
CA PHE A 38 12.20 4.31 9.78
C PHE A 38 13.23 3.24 10.19
N LYS A 39 14.07 3.53 11.18
CA LYS A 39 15.09 2.59 11.69
C LYS A 39 14.65 1.89 12.98
N ILE A 40 13.50 2.23 13.54
CA ILE A 40 13.00 1.60 14.76
C ILE A 40 12.43 0.21 14.41
N PRO A 41 12.83 -0.86 15.11
CA PRO A 41 12.21 -2.17 14.92
C PRO A 41 10.71 -2.13 15.22
N SER A 42 9.87 -2.68 14.35
CA SER A 42 8.40 -2.65 14.49
C SER A 42 7.90 -3.16 15.84
N ARG A 43 8.52 -4.22 16.39
CA ARG A 43 8.18 -4.75 17.74
C ARG A 43 8.31 -3.74 18.89
N MET A 44 9.05 -2.63 18.68
CA MET A 44 9.22 -1.55 19.66
C MET A 44 8.19 -0.43 19.49
N VAL A 45 7.34 -0.52 18.46
CA VAL A 45 6.28 0.43 18.15
C VAL A 45 4.96 -0.11 18.69
N LEU A 46 4.29 0.68 19.55
CA LEU A 46 3.02 0.27 20.17
C LEU A 46 1.82 0.45 19.23
N ILE A 47 1.79 1.59 18.53
CA ILE A 47 0.79 1.93 17.51
C ILE A 47 1.58 2.49 16.34
N ASP A 48 1.56 1.78 15.21
CA ASP A 48 2.26 2.19 14.01
C ASP A 48 1.33 3.02 13.11
N LEU A 49 1.66 4.30 12.96
CA LEU A 49 0.95 5.27 12.12
C LEU A 49 1.86 5.79 11.00
N LEU A 50 2.94 5.06 10.67
CA LEU A 50 3.91 5.50 9.67
C LEU A 50 3.31 5.56 8.27
N THR A 51 2.44 4.60 7.94
CA THR A 51 1.76 4.51 6.63
C THR A 51 0.49 3.67 6.73
N ASP A 52 -0.45 3.95 5.84
CA ASP A 52 -1.64 3.15 5.53
C ASP A 52 -1.38 2.12 4.41
N SER A 53 -0.18 2.11 3.81
CA SER A 53 0.18 1.25 2.69
C SER A 53 0.49 -0.18 3.14
N GLY A 54 -0.43 -1.10 2.86
CA GLY A 54 -0.26 -2.53 3.13
C GLY A 54 -0.43 -2.92 4.61
N THR A 55 -0.86 -2.00 5.47
CA THR A 55 -1.03 -2.20 6.93
C THR A 55 -2.49 -2.46 7.33
N GLY A 56 -3.39 -2.63 6.37
CA GLY A 56 -4.81 -2.90 6.62
C GLY A 56 -5.08 -4.32 7.15
N ALA A 57 -6.09 -4.46 8.01
CA ALA A 57 -6.58 -5.76 8.45
C ALA A 57 -7.56 -6.36 7.43
N MET A 58 -7.26 -7.54 6.91
CA MET A 58 -8.13 -8.26 5.98
C MET A 58 -9.33 -8.92 6.69
N SER A 59 -10.45 -9.02 5.98
CA SER A 59 -11.63 -9.75 6.43
C SER A 59 -11.41 -11.28 6.40
N SER A 60 -12.31 -12.03 7.05
CA SER A 60 -12.29 -13.49 6.96
C SER A 60 -12.46 -14.02 5.54
N ASP A 61 -13.19 -13.30 4.69
CA ASP A 61 -13.45 -13.71 3.30
C ASP A 61 -12.20 -13.52 2.43
N GLN A 62 -11.43 -12.46 2.69
CA GLN A 62 -10.14 -12.24 2.06
C GLN A 62 -9.14 -13.33 2.46
N TRP A 63 -9.06 -13.68 3.75
CA TRP A 63 -8.25 -14.83 4.20
C TRP A 63 -8.68 -16.15 3.56
N ALA A 64 -9.99 -16.39 3.42
CA ALA A 64 -10.50 -17.57 2.72
C ALA A 64 -10.14 -17.55 1.23
N ALA A 65 -10.09 -16.38 0.58
CA ALA A 65 -9.66 -16.24 -0.81
C ALA A 65 -8.17 -16.55 -0.97
N ILE A 66 -7.31 -16.16 -0.02
CA ILE A 66 -5.88 -16.53 -0.02
C ILE A 66 -5.73 -18.05 -0.01
N MET A 67 -6.49 -18.76 0.84
CA MET A 67 -6.45 -20.23 0.91
C MET A 67 -6.98 -20.93 -0.35
N ARG A 68 -7.67 -20.20 -1.24
CA ARG A 68 -8.18 -20.69 -2.53
C ARG A 68 -7.39 -20.12 -3.72
N GLY A 69 -6.20 -19.58 -3.48
CA GLY A 69 -5.34 -19.02 -4.51
C GLY A 69 -5.02 -20.04 -5.60
N ASP A 70 -5.25 -19.64 -6.86
CA ASP A 70 -4.75 -20.37 -8.03
C ASP A 70 -3.37 -19.82 -8.42
N GLU A 71 -2.33 -20.61 -8.14
CA GLU A 71 -0.91 -20.30 -8.34
C GLU A 71 -0.40 -20.66 -9.75
N SER A 72 -1.31 -20.89 -10.70
CA SER A 72 -0.95 -21.17 -12.09
C SER A 72 -0.21 -20.00 -12.74
N TYR A 73 0.86 -20.31 -13.48
CA TYR A 73 1.73 -19.31 -14.12
C TYR A 73 1.01 -18.48 -15.21
N ALA A 74 0.04 -19.09 -15.91
CA ALA A 74 -0.78 -18.42 -16.92
C ALA A 74 -2.21 -18.93 -16.82
N GLY A 75 -3.19 -18.04 -17.05
CA GLY A 75 -4.61 -18.38 -16.98
C GLY A 75 -5.14 -18.63 -15.56
N SER A 76 -4.56 -17.97 -14.55
CA SER A 76 -5.03 -18.10 -13.16
C SER A 76 -6.46 -17.61 -13.01
N ALA A 77 -7.32 -18.43 -12.42
CA ALA A 77 -8.70 -18.05 -12.08
C ALA A 77 -8.74 -16.87 -11.08
N SER A 78 -7.67 -16.66 -10.30
CA SER A 78 -7.54 -15.48 -9.43
C SER A 78 -7.42 -14.18 -10.23
N PHE A 79 -6.69 -14.22 -11.36
CA PHE A 79 -6.57 -13.07 -12.24
C PHE A 79 -7.89 -12.77 -12.95
N GLU A 80 -8.62 -13.79 -13.43
CA GLU A 80 -9.93 -13.59 -14.08
C GLU A 80 -10.92 -12.88 -13.14
N ARG A 81 -10.95 -13.26 -11.86
CA ARG A 81 -11.77 -12.58 -10.84
C ARG A 81 -11.36 -11.13 -10.62
N LEU A 82 -10.05 -10.86 -10.53
CA LEU A 82 -9.52 -9.49 -10.40
C LEU A 82 -9.90 -8.65 -11.62
N GLU A 83 -9.65 -9.15 -12.82
CA GLU A 83 -9.96 -8.46 -14.07
C GLU A 83 -11.46 -8.14 -14.15
N ALA A 84 -12.33 -9.13 -13.92
CA ALA A 84 -13.78 -8.93 -13.94
C ALA A 84 -14.22 -7.84 -12.96
N THR A 85 -13.70 -7.84 -11.74
CA THR A 85 -14.04 -6.85 -10.70
C THR A 85 -13.57 -5.45 -11.08
N VAL A 86 -12.35 -5.31 -11.59
CA VAL A 86 -11.81 -4.02 -12.05
C VAL A 86 -12.64 -3.48 -13.23
N LYS A 87 -13.03 -4.34 -14.16
CA LYS A 87 -13.89 -3.98 -15.30
C LYS A 87 -15.28 -3.55 -14.86
N GLU A 88 -15.89 -4.25 -13.91
CA GLU A 88 -17.20 -3.92 -13.36
C GLU A 88 -17.19 -2.56 -12.65
N LEU A 89 -16.20 -2.32 -11.77
CA LEU A 89 -16.15 -1.11 -10.95
C LEU A 89 -15.68 0.13 -11.71
N PHE A 90 -14.75 -0.03 -12.66
CA PHE A 90 -14.10 1.11 -13.32
C PHE A 90 -14.36 1.22 -14.82
N GLY A 91 -14.85 0.16 -15.47
CA GLY A 91 -15.19 0.18 -16.90
C GLY A 91 -13.99 0.15 -17.86
N PHE A 92 -12.78 -0.16 -17.40
CA PHE A 92 -11.60 -0.24 -18.28
C PHE A 92 -11.62 -1.46 -19.20
N SER A 93 -11.19 -1.32 -20.44
CA SER A 93 -11.15 -2.45 -21.39
C SER A 93 -10.04 -3.47 -21.10
N HIS A 94 -8.91 -3.00 -20.54
CA HIS A 94 -7.71 -3.80 -20.30
C HIS A 94 -7.22 -3.62 -18.87
N VAL A 95 -6.75 -4.71 -18.25
CA VAL A 95 -6.22 -4.74 -16.89
C VAL A 95 -4.89 -5.44 -16.89
N ILE A 96 -3.86 -4.80 -16.31
CA ILE A 96 -2.53 -5.39 -16.13
C ILE A 96 -2.22 -5.38 -14.63
N PRO A 97 -2.14 -6.54 -13.97
CA PRO A 97 -1.83 -6.59 -12.55
C PRO A 97 -0.35 -6.28 -12.33
N THR A 98 -0.06 -5.55 -11.27
CA THR A 98 1.30 -5.30 -10.80
C THR A 98 1.39 -5.61 -9.31
N HIS A 99 2.60 -5.78 -8.79
CA HIS A 99 2.76 -6.10 -7.37
C HIS A 99 2.33 -4.95 -6.44
N GLN A 100 2.41 -3.68 -6.89
CA GLN A 100 1.89 -2.50 -6.20
C GLN A 100 1.89 -1.25 -7.12
N GLY A 101 1.38 -0.13 -6.61
CA GLY A 101 1.20 1.14 -7.35
C GLY A 101 2.43 1.61 -8.13
N ARG A 102 3.61 1.71 -7.49
CA ARG A 102 4.82 2.25 -8.15
C ARG A 102 5.30 1.48 -9.39
N ALA A 103 4.94 0.20 -9.49
CA ALA A 103 5.25 -0.61 -10.66
C ALA A 103 4.28 -0.34 -11.81
N ALA A 104 3.00 -0.08 -11.52
CA ALA A 104 2.04 0.39 -12.51
C ALA A 104 2.45 1.77 -13.05
N GLU A 105 2.87 2.68 -12.16
CA GLU A 105 3.42 4.00 -12.53
C GLU A 105 4.61 3.84 -13.49
N ARG A 106 5.56 2.95 -13.18
CA ARG A 106 6.72 2.70 -14.03
C ARG A 106 6.32 2.24 -15.43
N ILE A 107 5.43 1.25 -15.53
CA ILE A 107 4.95 0.74 -16.82
C ILE A 107 4.30 1.87 -17.63
N LEU A 108 3.38 2.61 -17.00
CA LEU A 108 2.66 3.71 -17.64
C LEU A 108 3.63 4.78 -18.15
N PHE A 109 4.43 5.39 -17.28
CA PHE A 109 5.29 6.52 -17.65
C PHE A 109 6.44 6.12 -18.58
N SER A 110 6.97 4.90 -18.47
CA SER A 110 7.95 4.40 -19.46
C SER A 110 7.35 4.21 -20.86
N SER A 111 6.02 4.06 -20.95
CA SER A 111 5.32 3.84 -22.22
C SER A 111 4.82 5.15 -22.85
N ILE A 112 4.52 6.17 -22.03
CA ILE A 112 3.90 7.42 -22.52
C ILE A 112 4.83 8.64 -22.46
N CYS A 113 5.78 8.70 -21.52
CA CYS A 113 6.65 9.87 -21.36
C CYS A 113 7.88 9.80 -22.26
N LYS A 114 8.32 10.98 -22.72
CA LYS A 114 9.58 11.21 -23.40
C LYS A 114 10.36 12.31 -22.69
N LYS A 115 11.66 12.34 -22.91
CA LYS A 115 12.54 13.39 -22.38
C LYS A 115 12.06 14.77 -22.83
N GLY A 116 11.87 15.67 -21.87
CA GLY A 116 11.40 17.04 -22.10
C GLY A 116 9.87 17.20 -22.07
N ASP A 117 9.11 16.12 -21.93
CA ASP A 117 7.67 16.23 -21.67
C ASP A 117 7.41 16.88 -20.30
N VAL A 118 6.24 17.50 -20.15
CA VAL A 118 5.72 18.01 -18.87
C VAL A 118 4.43 17.27 -18.55
N ILE A 119 4.35 16.62 -17.39
CA ILE A 119 3.20 15.81 -16.98
C ILE A 119 2.39 16.54 -15.90
N PRO A 120 1.30 17.24 -16.26
CA PRO A 120 0.52 18.00 -15.30
C PRO A 120 -0.23 17.08 -14.33
N ASN A 121 -0.31 17.49 -13.06
CA ASN A 121 -1.05 16.77 -12.03
C ASN A 121 -1.56 17.76 -10.97
N ASN A 122 -2.63 17.42 -10.27
CA ASN A 122 -3.15 18.25 -9.17
C ASN A 122 -2.25 18.19 -7.92
N ASN A 123 -1.52 17.10 -7.74
CA ASN A 123 -0.28 16.99 -6.97
C ASN A 123 0.37 15.64 -7.28
N HIS A 124 1.68 15.58 -7.53
CA HIS A 124 2.36 14.30 -7.72
C HIS A 124 2.69 13.67 -6.38
N PHE A 125 2.36 12.38 -6.24
CA PHE A 125 2.90 11.56 -5.16
C PHE A 125 4.38 11.25 -5.41
N ASP A 126 5.13 10.98 -4.34
CA ASP A 126 6.59 10.85 -4.35
C ASP A 126 7.09 9.88 -5.44
N THR A 127 6.51 8.68 -5.51
CA THR A 127 6.93 7.68 -6.52
C THR A 127 6.42 7.99 -7.91
N THR A 128 5.30 8.69 -8.04
CA THR A 128 4.76 9.14 -9.32
C THR A 128 5.72 10.14 -9.96
N ARG A 129 6.11 11.19 -9.22
CA ARG A 129 7.11 12.18 -9.64
C ARG A 129 8.43 11.50 -10.00
N ALA A 130 8.93 10.61 -9.12
CA ALA A 130 10.19 9.92 -9.36
C ALA A 130 10.17 9.10 -10.67
N ASN A 131 9.06 8.42 -10.98
CA ASN A 131 8.95 7.65 -12.23
C ASN A 131 8.87 8.54 -13.47
N ILE A 132 8.25 9.73 -13.39
CA ILE A 132 8.19 10.71 -14.48
C ILE A 132 9.58 11.32 -14.72
N GLU A 133 10.21 11.85 -13.68
CA GLU A 133 11.52 12.51 -13.76
C GLU A 133 12.63 11.54 -14.18
N PHE A 134 12.51 10.26 -13.82
CA PHE A 134 13.41 9.21 -14.31
C PHE A 134 13.39 9.06 -15.85
N GLN A 135 12.28 9.39 -16.51
CA GLN A 135 12.21 9.43 -17.99
C GLN A 135 12.80 10.71 -18.59
N GLY A 136 13.29 11.64 -17.74
CA GLY A 136 13.75 12.96 -18.16
C GLY A 136 12.61 13.92 -18.53
N ALA A 137 11.39 13.64 -18.07
CA ALA A 137 10.24 14.53 -18.13
C ALA A 137 10.17 15.40 -16.86
N GLU A 138 9.43 16.49 -16.90
CA GLU A 138 9.11 17.33 -15.75
C GLU A 138 7.78 16.89 -15.14
N ALA A 139 7.80 16.61 -13.83
CA ALA A 139 6.62 16.29 -13.04
C ALA A 139 6.09 17.54 -12.33
#